data_AF-A0A9C9TIH0-F1
#
_entry.id   AF-A0A9C9TIH0-F1
#
_cell.length_a   1.000
_cell.length_b   1.000
_cell.length_c   1.000
_cell.angle_alpha   90.00
_cell.angle_beta   90.00
_cell.angle_gamma   90.00
#
_symmetry.space_group_name_H-M   'P 1'
#
loop_
_entity.id
_entity.type
_entity.pdbx_description
1 polymer ?
#
loop_
_entity_poly.entity_id
_entity_poly.type
_entity_poly.pdbx_seq_one_letter_code
_entity_poly.pdbx_strand_id
1 'polypeptide(L)'
;MSEAATKRIAFQGEPGANSDMACHVVHPEMTPLPCPSFDDAFDAVRSGEAALAMIPIENTLAGRVADIHHLMPDSGLQIVGEYFMPIHFQLMTLPGVGRDEIRSVQSHIHALGQCRKYIRGNGWKPVVSGDTAGAAREVSEAGDRTMAALAPELAATHYGLDILERNVEDSANNITRFVILSQPGAGEADLWAAQGGRTVTTFVFEVRNLPASLYKALGGFATNGVNMTKLESYQIGGHFIATQFYADVEGHPQDESLRLAFEELSFFTHDVKIMGVYEAAPERLYGNGAPEN
;
A
#
# COMPACT_ATOMS: atom_id res chain seq x y z
N MET A 1 -26.34 -23.19 2.95
CA MET A 1 -25.43 -23.44 4.08
C MET A 1 -24.54 -22.22 4.15
N SER A 2 -24.57 -21.47 5.26
CA SER A 2 -23.75 -20.27 5.43
C SER A 2 -22.29 -20.71 5.40
N GLU A 3 -21.57 -20.41 4.32
CA GLU A 3 -20.11 -20.53 4.29
C GLU A 3 -19.57 -19.69 5.45
N ALA A 4 -18.76 -20.28 6.31
CA ALA A 4 -18.08 -19.51 7.34
C ALA A 4 -17.22 -18.48 6.62
N ALA A 5 -17.46 -17.19 6.86
CA ALA A 5 -16.71 -16.12 6.21
C ALA A 5 -15.21 -16.40 6.37
N THR A 6 -14.51 -16.49 5.23
CA THR A 6 -13.09 -16.83 5.19
C THR A 6 -12.30 -15.82 6.02
N LYS A 7 -11.62 -16.26 7.07
CA LYS A 7 -10.85 -15.38 7.97
C LYS A 7 -9.44 -15.08 7.45
N ARG A 8 -9.23 -15.08 6.13
CA ARG A 8 -7.91 -14.83 5.53
C ARG A 8 -7.84 -13.44 4.90
N ILE A 9 -6.68 -12.81 5.02
CA ILE A 9 -6.36 -11.53 4.38
C ILE A 9 -5.12 -11.70 3.50
N ALA A 10 -5.29 -11.57 2.20
CA ALA A 10 -4.22 -11.74 1.22
C ALA A 10 -3.27 -10.55 1.20
N PHE A 11 -1.99 -10.78 0.96
CA PHE A 11 -1.01 -9.73 0.74
C PHE A 11 0.08 -10.22 -0.20
N GLN A 12 0.72 -9.30 -0.94
CA GLN A 12 1.87 -9.65 -1.75
C GLN A 12 3.15 -9.66 -0.91
N GLY A 13 3.93 -10.74 -0.98
CA GLY A 13 5.24 -10.88 -0.35
C GLY A 13 5.37 -12.13 0.54
N GLU A 14 6.52 -12.24 1.19
CA GLU A 14 6.83 -13.32 2.13
C GLU A 14 6.35 -13.02 3.56
N PRO A 15 6.13 -14.06 4.41
CA PRO A 15 5.89 -13.89 5.84
C PRO A 15 6.97 -13.02 6.50
N GLY A 16 6.55 -12.08 7.35
CA GLY A 16 7.41 -11.07 7.97
C GLY A 16 7.61 -9.80 7.14
N ALA A 17 7.00 -9.69 5.96
CA ALA A 17 7.01 -8.45 5.20
C ALA A 17 6.19 -7.34 5.88
N ASN A 18 6.38 -6.10 5.43
CA ASN A 18 5.60 -4.95 5.91
C ASN A 18 4.09 -5.15 5.71
N SER A 19 3.68 -5.74 4.59
CA SER A 19 2.26 -6.04 4.32
C SER A 19 1.70 -7.09 5.30
N ASP A 20 2.51 -8.06 5.72
CA ASP A 20 2.14 -9.06 6.74
C ASP A 20 1.93 -8.39 8.11
N MET A 21 2.86 -7.51 8.50
CA MET A 21 2.70 -6.69 9.70
C MET A 21 1.43 -5.83 9.66
N ALA A 22 1.13 -5.21 8.52
CA ALA A 22 -0.10 -4.42 8.36
C ALA A 22 -1.36 -5.28 8.54
N CYS A 23 -1.38 -6.51 8.00
CA CYS A 23 -2.47 -7.46 8.24
C CYS A 23 -2.67 -7.73 9.72
N HIS A 24 -1.59 -8.03 10.46
CA HIS A 24 -1.66 -8.33 11.89
C HIS A 24 -2.10 -7.16 12.76
N VAL A 25 -1.73 -5.92 12.39
CA VAL A 25 -2.13 -4.71 13.14
C VAL A 25 -3.59 -4.36 12.89
N VAL A 26 -4.03 -4.38 11.64
CA VAL A 26 -5.37 -3.90 11.25
C VAL A 26 -6.44 -4.97 11.50
N HIS A 27 -6.11 -6.24 11.24
CA HIS A 27 -7.01 -7.39 11.36
C HIS A 27 -6.38 -8.52 12.19
N PRO A 28 -6.12 -8.32 13.49
CA PRO A 28 -5.50 -9.33 14.37
C PRO A 28 -6.31 -10.63 14.47
N GLU A 29 -7.60 -10.60 14.15
CA GLU A 29 -8.51 -11.73 14.11
C GLU A 29 -8.42 -12.58 12.83
N MET A 30 -7.72 -12.10 11.80
CA MET A 30 -7.56 -12.77 10.52
C MET A 30 -6.18 -13.43 10.39
N THR A 31 -6.08 -14.42 9.52
CA THR A 31 -4.83 -15.09 9.16
C THR A 31 -4.28 -14.50 7.86
N PRO A 32 -3.08 -13.88 7.88
CA PRO A 32 -2.45 -13.40 6.67
C PRO A 32 -2.19 -14.54 5.67
N LEU A 33 -2.43 -14.27 4.38
CA LEU A 33 -2.21 -15.18 3.27
C LEU A 33 -1.16 -14.57 2.34
N PRO A 34 0.10 -15.02 2.38
CA PRO A 34 1.15 -14.52 1.49
C PRO A 34 0.88 -14.96 0.05
N CYS A 35 1.04 -14.02 -0.88
CA CYS A 35 0.85 -14.21 -2.31
C CYS A 35 2.12 -13.76 -3.07
N PRO A 36 2.51 -14.45 -4.15
CA PRO A 36 3.73 -14.09 -4.88
C PRO A 36 3.62 -12.74 -5.61
N SER A 37 2.44 -12.40 -6.13
CA SER A 37 2.16 -11.14 -6.81
C SER A 37 0.89 -10.45 -6.29
N PHE A 38 0.67 -9.20 -6.72
CA PHE A 38 -0.59 -8.49 -6.44
C PHE A 38 -1.78 -9.13 -7.15
N ASP A 39 -1.60 -9.63 -8.38
CA ASP A 39 -2.63 -10.35 -9.11
C ASP A 39 -3.10 -11.59 -8.35
N ASP A 40 -2.16 -12.36 -7.79
CA ASP A 40 -2.47 -13.53 -6.96
C ASP A 40 -3.24 -13.13 -5.69
N ALA A 41 -2.88 -12.01 -5.06
CA ALA A 41 -3.61 -11.49 -3.90
C ALA A 41 -5.04 -11.07 -4.27
N PHE A 42 -5.25 -10.52 -5.46
CA PHE A 42 -6.57 -10.16 -5.97
C PHE A 42 -7.40 -11.40 -6.30
N ASP A 43 -6.79 -12.40 -6.95
CA ASP A 43 -7.43 -13.68 -7.24
C ASP A 43 -7.83 -14.44 -5.99
N ALA A 44 -7.01 -14.39 -4.93
CA ALA A 44 -7.37 -14.96 -3.63
C ALA A 44 -8.67 -14.35 -3.08
N VAL A 45 -8.87 -13.03 -3.24
CA VAL A 45 -10.12 -12.38 -2.82
C VAL A 45 -11.28 -12.75 -3.75
N ARG A 46 -11.09 -12.67 -5.07
CA ARG A 46 -12.14 -12.99 -6.06
C ARG A 46 -12.66 -14.42 -5.97
N SER A 47 -11.80 -15.36 -5.62
CA SER A 47 -12.13 -16.78 -5.49
C SER A 47 -12.71 -17.15 -4.12
N GLY A 48 -12.75 -16.21 -3.17
CA GLY A 48 -13.17 -16.45 -1.79
C GLY A 48 -12.12 -17.13 -0.89
N GLU A 49 -10.90 -17.35 -1.40
CA GLU A 49 -9.78 -17.88 -0.60
C GLU A 49 -9.36 -16.93 0.52
N ALA A 50 -9.47 -15.61 0.27
CA ALA A 50 -9.33 -14.55 1.25
C ALA A 50 -10.59 -13.68 1.24
N ALA A 51 -10.97 -13.12 2.39
CA ALA A 51 -12.06 -12.16 2.44
C ALA A 51 -11.58 -10.75 2.10
N LEU A 52 -10.32 -10.43 2.41
CA LEU A 52 -9.72 -9.13 2.21
C LEU A 52 -8.36 -9.26 1.54
N ALA A 53 -7.85 -8.17 0.94
CA ALA A 53 -6.44 -8.02 0.59
C ALA A 53 -5.86 -6.73 1.16
N MET A 54 -4.64 -6.79 1.72
CA MET A 54 -3.87 -5.67 2.23
C MET A 54 -2.81 -5.25 1.22
N ILE A 55 -2.97 -4.06 0.64
CA ILE A 55 -2.26 -3.65 -0.56
C ILE A 55 -1.54 -2.31 -0.35
N PRO A 56 -0.21 -2.25 -0.38
CA PRO A 56 0.52 -0.98 -0.35
C PRO A 56 0.33 -0.24 -1.68
N ILE A 57 -0.04 1.05 -1.62
CA ILE A 57 -0.27 1.88 -2.81
C ILE A 57 0.71 3.03 -2.94
N GLU A 58 1.26 3.51 -1.83
CA GLU A 58 2.11 4.70 -1.79
C GLU A 58 3.09 4.63 -0.62
N ASN A 59 4.33 5.06 -0.85
CA ASN A 59 5.34 5.22 0.18
C ASN A 59 5.96 6.63 0.08
N THR A 60 6.10 7.29 1.22
CA THR A 60 6.63 8.66 1.31
C THR A 60 8.05 8.86 0.75
N LEU A 61 8.91 7.84 0.79
CA LEU A 61 10.32 7.93 0.37
C LEU A 61 10.60 7.22 -0.96
N ALA A 62 9.89 6.15 -1.27
CA ALA A 62 10.02 5.38 -2.51
C ALA A 62 9.01 5.80 -3.59
N GLY A 63 8.02 6.63 -3.24
CA GLY A 63 6.93 7.04 -4.11
C GLY A 63 5.87 5.94 -4.27
N ARG A 64 5.23 5.92 -5.44
CA ARG A 64 4.19 4.94 -5.78
C ARG A 64 4.71 3.50 -5.74
N VAL A 65 3.85 2.59 -5.33
CA VAL A 65 4.05 1.16 -5.57
C VAL A 65 3.68 0.86 -7.02
N ALA A 66 4.58 0.20 -7.75
CA ALA A 66 4.39 -0.08 -9.17
C ALA A 66 3.16 -0.96 -9.41
N ASP A 67 2.54 -0.78 -10.58
CA ASP A 67 1.44 -1.56 -11.16
C ASP A 67 0.08 -1.52 -10.45
N ILE A 68 0.00 -1.14 -9.18
CA ILE A 68 -1.27 -1.25 -8.44
C ILE A 68 -2.41 -0.39 -8.99
N HIS A 69 -2.09 0.79 -9.52
CA HIS A 69 -3.06 1.70 -10.12
C HIS A 69 -3.55 1.23 -11.49
N HIS A 70 -2.82 0.33 -12.15
CA HIS A 70 -3.27 -0.36 -13.36
C HIS A 70 -4.09 -1.60 -13.03
N LEU A 71 -3.70 -2.34 -11.98
CA LEU A 71 -4.36 -3.60 -11.61
C LEU A 71 -5.69 -3.36 -10.87
N MET A 72 -5.76 -2.36 -9.98
CA MET A 72 -6.96 -2.13 -9.16
C MET A 72 -8.22 -1.81 -9.99
N PRO A 73 -8.21 -0.92 -10.99
CA PRO A 73 -9.39 -0.61 -11.79
C PRO A 73 -10.03 -1.85 -12.43
N ASP A 74 -9.22 -2.80 -12.87
CA ASP A 74 -9.68 -4.02 -13.54
C ASP A 74 -9.85 -5.22 -12.58
N SER A 75 -9.51 -5.05 -11.30
CA SER A 75 -9.53 -6.14 -10.31
C SER A 75 -10.94 -6.66 -10.00
N GLY A 76 -11.97 -5.83 -10.18
CA GLY A 76 -13.34 -6.11 -9.72
C GLY A 76 -13.53 -6.01 -8.20
N LEU A 77 -12.52 -5.54 -7.47
CA LEU A 77 -12.55 -5.35 -6.02
C LEU A 77 -12.85 -3.89 -5.66
N GLN A 78 -13.26 -3.66 -4.42
CA GLN A 78 -13.49 -2.32 -3.86
C GLN A 78 -12.62 -2.05 -2.65
N ILE A 79 -12.19 -0.80 -2.50
CA ILE A 79 -11.49 -0.33 -1.30
C ILE A 79 -12.52 -0.14 -0.18
N VAL A 80 -12.29 -0.83 0.93
CA VAL A 80 -13.14 -0.80 2.14
C VAL A 80 -12.46 -0.15 3.33
N GLY A 81 -11.19 0.21 3.20
CA GLY A 81 -10.42 0.88 4.24
C GLY A 81 -9.01 1.20 3.77
N GLU A 82 -8.28 1.91 4.62
CA GLU A 82 -6.89 2.26 4.41
C GLU A 82 -6.14 2.27 5.74
N TYR A 83 -4.82 2.15 5.67
CA TYR A 83 -3.96 2.11 6.84
C TYR A 83 -2.61 2.76 6.51
N PHE A 84 -2.04 3.50 7.47
CA PHE A 84 -0.76 4.17 7.32
C PHE A 84 0.24 3.56 8.30
N MET A 85 1.27 2.89 7.77
CA MET A 85 2.27 2.21 8.59
C MET A 85 3.62 2.93 8.53
N PRO A 86 4.17 3.36 9.68
CA PRO A 86 5.57 3.73 9.80
C PRO A 86 6.47 2.54 9.44
N ILE A 87 7.47 2.79 8.60
CA ILE A 87 8.40 1.77 8.10
C ILE A 87 9.74 1.92 8.81
N HIS A 88 10.14 0.84 9.47
CA HIS A 88 11.40 0.73 10.18
C HIS A 88 12.20 -0.47 9.68
N PHE A 89 13.52 -0.31 9.55
CA PHE A 89 14.39 -1.42 9.17
C PHE A 89 15.24 -1.86 10.36
N GLN A 90 15.25 -3.17 10.59
CA GLN A 90 16.05 -3.79 11.64
C GLN A 90 17.24 -4.49 10.99
N LEU A 91 18.45 -4.24 11.51
CA LEU A 91 19.62 -5.02 11.13
C LEU A 91 19.55 -6.36 11.86
N MET A 92 19.45 -7.45 11.11
CA MET A 92 19.33 -8.79 11.68
C MET A 92 20.38 -9.75 11.13
N THR A 93 20.80 -10.68 11.98
CA THR A 93 21.85 -11.65 11.72
C THR A 93 21.47 -13.02 12.27
N LEU A 94 22.24 -14.04 11.93
CA LEU A 94 22.14 -15.33 12.62
C LEU A 94 22.40 -15.15 14.13
N PRO A 95 21.85 -16.05 14.97
CA PRO A 95 22.02 -15.95 16.42
C PRO A 95 23.48 -15.87 16.87
N GLY A 96 23.77 -14.90 17.74
CA GLY A 96 25.12 -14.70 18.31
C GLY A 96 26.19 -14.24 17.32
N VAL A 97 25.81 -13.65 16.18
CA VAL A 97 26.75 -12.98 15.25
C VAL A 97 27.03 -11.56 15.73
N GLY A 98 28.31 -11.21 15.84
CA GLY A 98 28.77 -9.87 16.18
C GLY A 98 28.84 -8.92 14.98
N ARG A 99 28.79 -7.61 15.24
CA ARG A 99 28.86 -6.56 14.21
C ARG A 99 30.13 -6.64 13.34
N ASP A 100 31.23 -7.05 13.95
CA ASP A 100 32.56 -7.16 13.35
C ASP A 100 32.70 -8.36 12.39
N GLU A 101 31.78 -9.31 12.43
CA GLU A 101 31.72 -10.45 11.52
C GLU A 101 31.04 -10.10 10.18
N ILE A 102 30.17 -9.09 10.16
CA ILE A 102 29.34 -8.74 9.00
C ILE A 102 30.20 -8.19 7.85
N ARG A 103 29.92 -8.66 6.63
CA ARG A 103 30.57 -8.24 5.38
C ARG A 103 29.58 -7.74 4.34
N SER A 104 28.39 -8.33 4.29
CA SER A 104 27.34 -7.95 3.36
C SER A 104 26.00 -7.76 4.06
N VAL A 105 25.18 -6.87 3.50
CA VAL A 105 23.82 -6.60 3.96
C VAL A 105 22.86 -6.81 2.80
N GLN A 106 21.88 -7.68 3.01
CA GLN A 106 20.86 -8.06 2.03
C GLN A 106 19.52 -7.40 2.32
N SER A 107 18.88 -6.87 1.29
CA SER A 107 17.51 -6.36 1.35
C SER A 107 16.98 -6.00 -0.03
N HIS A 108 15.72 -5.59 -0.10
CA HIS A 108 15.14 -4.97 -1.28
C HIS A 108 15.86 -3.65 -1.65
N ILE A 109 15.89 -3.30 -2.93
CA ILE A 109 16.63 -2.12 -3.43
C ILE A 109 16.19 -0.81 -2.75
N HIS A 110 14.90 -0.67 -2.42
CA HIS A 110 14.40 0.51 -1.71
C HIS A 110 14.91 0.58 -0.26
N ALA A 111 14.94 -0.55 0.46
CA ALA A 111 15.45 -0.61 1.82
C ALA A 111 16.95 -0.32 1.87
N LEU A 112 17.73 -0.87 0.93
CA LEU A 112 19.16 -0.56 0.78
C LEU A 112 19.40 0.93 0.50
N GLY A 113 18.54 1.53 -0.33
CA GLY A 113 18.57 2.97 -0.62
C GLY A 113 18.25 3.83 0.61
N GLN A 114 17.32 3.37 1.44
CA GLN A 114 16.87 4.06 2.66
C GLN A 114 17.78 3.82 3.87
N CYS A 115 18.70 2.85 3.84
CA CYS A 115 19.70 2.60 4.90
C CYS A 115 21.14 2.83 4.39
N ARG A 116 21.32 3.64 3.35
CA ARG A 116 22.58 3.76 2.62
C ARG A 116 23.70 4.34 3.48
N LYS A 117 23.41 5.35 4.31
CA LYS A 117 24.44 5.95 5.18
C LYS A 117 24.89 4.94 6.22
N TYR A 118 23.94 4.20 6.81
CA TYR A 118 24.22 3.17 7.79
C TYR A 118 25.12 2.06 7.23
N ILE A 119 24.77 1.49 6.07
CA ILE A 119 25.56 0.44 5.40
C ILE A 119 26.97 0.96 5.07
N ARG A 120 27.07 2.16 4.48
CA ARG A 120 28.36 2.75 4.09
C ARG A 120 29.25 3.07 5.31
N GLY A 121 28.65 3.56 6.40
CA GLY A 121 29.38 3.89 7.64
C GLY A 121 30.06 2.68 8.27
N ASN A 122 29.54 1.48 8.02
CA ASN A 122 30.11 0.21 8.49
C ASN A 122 31.01 -0.49 7.46
N GLY A 123 31.12 0.04 6.24
CA GLY A 123 31.93 -0.56 5.18
C GLY A 123 31.37 -1.87 4.61
N TRP A 124 30.08 -2.15 4.80
CA TRP A 124 29.44 -3.37 4.31
C TRP A 124 29.04 -3.27 2.84
N LYS A 125 29.00 -4.42 2.17
CA LYS A 125 28.55 -4.52 0.78
C LYS A 125 27.02 -4.69 0.72
N PRO A 126 26.27 -3.78 0.09
CA PRO A 126 24.84 -3.99 -0.15
C PRO A 126 24.63 -5.06 -1.23
N VAL A 127 23.66 -5.94 -1.01
CA VAL A 127 23.28 -7.02 -1.94
C VAL A 127 21.76 -7.00 -2.10
N VAL A 128 21.30 -6.90 -3.35
CA VAL A 128 19.86 -6.81 -3.66
C VAL A 128 19.23 -8.19 -3.53
N SER A 129 18.11 -8.24 -2.81
CA SER A 129 17.20 -9.38 -2.72
C SER A 129 15.84 -9.02 -3.33
N GLY A 130 15.00 -10.03 -3.58
CA GLY A 130 13.68 -9.88 -4.19
C GLY A 130 12.72 -9.05 -3.34
N ASP A 131 12.72 -9.25 -2.03
CA ASP A 131 12.00 -8.42 -1.07
C ASP A 131 12.74 -8.35 0.29
N THR A 132 12.21 -7.59 1.24
CA THR A 132 12.87 -7.40 2.56
C THR A 132 12.76 -8.61 3.47
N ALA A 133 11.64 -9.33 3.46
CA ALA A 133 11.44 -10.52 4.29
C ALA A 133 12.15 -11.75 3.68
N GLY A 134 12.16 -11.87 2.36
CA GLY A 134 12.97 -12.83 1.61
C GLY A 134 14.46 -12.66 1.88
N ALA A 135 14.96 -11.43 2.05
CA ALA A 135 16.34 -11.21 2.49
C ALA A 135 16.64 -11.81 3.87
N ALA A 136 15.69 -11.72 4.81
CA ALA A 136 15.83 -12.35 6.12
C ALA A 136 15.81 -13.89 6.02
N ARG A 137 14.90 -14.44 5.20
CA ARG A 137 14.87 -15.88 4.89
C ARG A 137 16.18 -16.36 4.29
N GLU A 138 16.69 -15.66 3.28
CA GLU A 138 17.96 -15.96 2.59
C GLU A 138 19.15 -15.98 3.56
N VAL A 139 19.22 -15.03 4.50
CA VAL A 139 20.25 -15.00 5.55
C VAL A 139 20.12 -16.18 6.50
N SER A 140 18.90 -16.51 6.93
CA SER A 140 18.62 -17.66 7.80
C SER A 140 19.00 -18.99 7.14
N GLU A 141 18.57 -19.20 5.89
CA GLU A 141 18.80 -20.42 5.12
C GLU A 141 20.28 -20.60 4.71
N ALA A 142 20.99 -19.51 4.39
CA ALA A 142 22.38 -19.59 3.96
C ALA A 142 23.34 -20.02 5.09
N GLY A 143 23.02 -19.71 6.35
CA GLY A 143 23.88 -20.04 7.49
C GLY A 143 25.25 -19.33 7.49
N ASP A 144 25.46 -18.33 6.64
CA ASP A 144 26.69 -17.55 6.56
C ASP A 144 26.68 -16.40 7.59
N ARG A 145 27.56 -16.51 8.59
CA ARG A 145 27.73 -15.51 9.66
C ARG A 145 28.16 -14.13 9.17
N THR A 146 28.67 -14.02 7.94
CA THR A 146 29.10 -12.74 7.36
C THR A 146 27.96 -11.99 6.69
N MET A 147 26.78 -12.61 6.55
CA MET A 147 25.59 -12.02 5.95
C MET A 147 24.66 -11.47 7.03
N ALA A 148 24.15 -10.26 6.79
CA ALA A 148 23.08 -9.66 7.56
C ALA A 148 21.91 -9.28 6.63
N ALA A 149 20.71 -9.14 7.17
CA ALA A 149 19.55 -8.64 6.45
C ALA A 149 19.07 -7.31 7.05
N LEU A 150 18.46 -6.48 6.20
CA LEU A 150 17.59 -5.39 6.64
C LEU A 150 16.16 -5.79 6.32
N ALA A 151 15.34 -5.97 7.35
CA ALA A 151 13.95 -6.36 7.19
C ALA A 151 13.07 -5.79 8.31
N PRO A 152 11.74 -5.86 8.18
CA PRO A 152 10.82 -5.51 9.27
C PRO A 152 11.06 -6.41 10.48
N GLU A 153 10.72 -5.92 11.68
CA GLU A 153 10.94 -6.67 12.93
C GLU A 153 10.29 -8.05 12.93
N LEU A 154 9.11 -8.18 12.33
CA LEU A 154 8.39 -9.44 12.27
C LEU A 154 9.21 -10.54 11.59
N ALA A 155 9.99 -10.22 10.55
CA ALA A 155 10.83 -11.18 9.83
C ALA A 155 11.88 -11.85 10.73
N ALA A 156 12.43 -11.14 11.72
CA ALA A 156 13.39 -11.71 12.66
C ALA A 156 12.77 -12.86 13.47
N THR A 157 11.51 -12.70 13.90
CA THR A 157 10.77 -13.72 14.63
C THR A 157 10.45 -14.93 13.74
N HIS A 158 10.00 -14.69 12.50
CA HIS A 158 9.68 -15.77 11.56
C HIS A 158 10.89 -16.63 11.19
N TYR A 159 12.05 -16.02 11.03
CA TYR A 159 13.24 -16.68 10.51
C TYR A 159 14.30 -16.99 11.56
N GLY A 160 14.00 -16.76 12.85
CA GLY A 160 14.90 -17.10 13.95
C GLY A 160 16.22 -16.31 13.94
N LEU A 161 16.16 -15.04 13.57
CA LEU A 161 17.31 -14.14 13.50
C LEU A 161 17.38 -13.23 14.73
N ASP A 162 18.59 -12.86 15.13
CA ASP A 162 18.83 -11.85 16.16
C ASP A 162 18.77 -10.45 15.54
N ILE A 163 18.08 -9.52 16.19
CA ILE A 163 18.13 -8.11 15.85
C ILE A 163 19.34 -7.48 16.54
N LEU A 164 20.34 -7.10 15.75
CA LEU A 164 21.58 -6.50 16.24
C LEU A 164 21.43 -4.99 16.50
N GLU A 165 20.72 -4.28 15.63
CA GLU A 165 20.46 -2.85 15.77
C GLU A 165 19.07 -2.53 15.21
N ARG A 166 18.36 -1.64 15.90
CA ARG A 166 16.98 -1.27 15.57
C ARG A 166 16.90 0.06 14.85
N ASN A 167 15.94 0.19 13.94
CA ASN A 167 15.58 1.43 13.26
C ASN A 167 16.79 2.11 12.59
N VAL A 168 17.47 1.38 11.71
CA VAL A 168 18.72 1.80 11.08
C VAL A 168 18.53 2.59 9.78
N GLU A 169 17.29 2.98 9.48
CA GLU A 169 16.95 3.85 8.36
C GLU A 169 17.59 5.25 8.45
N ASP A 170 17.92 5.82 7.28
CA ASP A 170 18.53 7.14 7.17
C ASP A 170 17.54 8.28 7.49
N SER A 171 16.23 8.00 7.52
CA SER A 171 15.14 8.96 7.78
C SER A 171 14.00 8.29 8.53
N ALA A 172 13.60 8.85 9.67
CA ALA A 172 12.49 8.37 10.49
C ALA A 172 11.10 8.62 9.86
N ASN A 173 11.00 9.56 8.92
CA ASN A 173 9.72 9.93 8.29
C ASN A 173 9.46 9.05 7.07
N ASN A 174 9.25 7.76 7.29
CA ASN A 174 8.95 6.79 6.24
C ASN A 174 7.62 6.11 6.53
N ILE A 175 6.59 6.45 5.76
CA ILE A 175 5.25 5.89 5.89
C ILE A 175 4.86 5.22 4.57
N THR A 176 4.27 4.03 4.68
CA THR A 176 3.56 3.38 3.58
C THR A 176 2.06 3.44 3.84
N ARG A 177 1.30 3.90 2.85
CA ARG A 177 -0.16 3.83 2.82
C ARG A 177 -0.58 2.52 2.16
N PHE A 178 -1.43 1.80 2.86
CA PHE A 178 -2.11 0.58 2.41
C PHE A 178 -3.59 0.87 2.18
N VAL A 179 -4.18 0.14 1.25
CA VAL A 179 -5.63 0.01 1.08
C VAL A 179 -6.06 -1.42 1.34
N ILE A 180 -7.27 -1.56 1.85
CA ILE A 180 -7.90 -2.85 2.14
C ILE A 180 -8.93 -3.08 1.05
N LEU A 181 -8.78 -4.17 0.29
CA LEU A 181 -9.69 -4.53 -0.79
C LEU A 181 -10.62 -5.66 -0.37
N SER A 182 -11.86 -5.61 -0.84
CA SER A 182 -12.86 -6.65 -0.64
C SER A 182 -13.67 -6.88 -1.92
N GLN A 183 -14.29 -8.05 -2.04
CA GLN A 183 -15.18 -8.36 -3.14
C GLN A 183 -16.57 -7.75 -2.87
N PRO A 184 -17.08 -6.86 -3.75
CA PRO A 184 -18.41 -6.31 -3.60
C PRO A 184 -19.49 -7.39 -3.73
N GLY A 185 -20.64 -7.14 -3.09
CA GLY A 185 -21.83 -7.98 -3.20
C GLY A 185 -22.56 -7.80 -4.54
N ALA A 186 -23.89 -7.83 -4.51
CA ALA A 186 -24.69 -7.67 -5.73
C ALA A 186 -24.80 -6.21 -6.19
N GLY A 187 -24.59 -5.25 -5.28
CA GLY A 187 -24.59 -3.82 -5.54
C GLY A 187 -23.22 -3.17 -5.34
N GLU A 188 -22.90 -2.18 -6.18
CA GLU A 188 -21.66 -1.39 -6.07
C GLU A 188 -21.54 -0.61 -4.75
N ALA A 189 -22.66 -0.34 -4.08
CA ALA A 189 -22.70 0.38 -2.80
C ALA A 189 -22.75 -0.54 -1.58
N ASP A 190 -22.70 -1.87 -1.77
CA ASP A 190 -22.86 -2.85 -0.68
C ASP A 190 -21.76 -2.73 0.38
N LEU A 191 -20.58 -2.23 -0.02
CA LEU A 191 -19.41 -2.06 0.83
C LEU A 191 -19.10 -0.60 1.20
N TRP A 192 -19.95 0.35 0.79
CA TRP A 192 -19.69 1.76 1.08
C TRP A 192 -19.83 2.04 2.57
N ALA A 193 -18.88 2.80 3.12
CA ALA A 193 -18.98 3.34 4.46
C ALA A 193 -20.25 4.20 4.59
N ALA A 194 -20.85 4.21 5.78
CA ALA A 194 -22.06 4.97 6.03
C ALA A 194 -21.83 6.48 5.86
N GLN A 195 -22.85 7.18 5.37
CA GLN A 195 -22.85 8.64 5.29
C GLN A 195 -22.77 9.29 6.68
N GLY A 196 -22.13 10.46 6.77
CA GLY A 196 -22.05 11.29 7.98
C GLY A 196 -20.75 11.16 8.77
N GLY A 197 -19.89 10.19 8.41
CA GLY A 197 -18.52 10.08 8.90
C GLY A 197 -17.51 10.85 8.03
N ARG A 198 -16.24 10.82 8.43
CA ARG A 198 -15.13 11.25 7.56
C ARG A 198 -14.84 10.13 6.58
N THR A 199 -15.19 10.33 5.32
CA THR A 199 -15.06 9.32 4.28
C THR A 199 -14.08 9.78 3.21
N VAL A 200 -13.43 8.80 2.60
CA VAL A 200 -12.67 8.96 1.37
C VAL A 200 -13.43 8.26 0.26
N THR A 201 -13.60 8.94 -0.87
CA THR A 201 -14.05 8.34 -2.11
C THR A 201 -12.86 8.23 -3.05
N THR A 202 -12.48 7.00 -3.40
CA THR A 202 -11.50 6.74 -4.46
C THR A 202 -12.24 6.43 -5.75
N PHE A 203 -11.80 7.04 -6.85
CA PHE A 203 -12.35 6.79 -8.17
C PHE A 203 -11.30 6.95 -9.26
N VAL A 204 -11.58 6.36 -10.41
CA VAL A 204 -10.86 6.61 -11.65
C VAL A 204 -11.76 7.32 -12.66
N PHE A 205 -11.16 8.08 -13.56
CA PHE A 205 -11.85 8.72 -14.68
C PHE A 205 -10.91 8.93 -15.87
N GLU A 206 -11.46 8.99 -17.07
CA GLU A 206 -10.69 9.19 -18.29
C GLU A 206 -10.97 10.52 -18.95
N VAL A 207 -9.90 11.20 -19.36
CA VAL A 207 -9.99 12.42 -20.15
C VAL A 207 -9.30 12.23 -21.50
N ARG A 208 -9.85 12.91 -22.52
CA ARG A 208 -9.14 13.08 -23.79
C ARG A 208 -7.89 13.93 -23.55
N ASN A 209 -6.80 13.59 -24.22
CA ASN A 209 -5.54 14.34 -24.13
C ASN A 209 -5.60 15.66 -24.95
N LEU A 210 -6.47 16.57 -24.54
CA LEU A 210 -6.65 17.92 -25.10
C LEU A 210 -6.30 18.98 -24.04
N PRO A 211 -5.86 20.19 -24.46
CA PRO A 211 -5.63 21.28 -23.52
C PRO A 211 -6.85 21.56 -22.63
N ALA A 212 -6.58 21.78 -21.34
CA ALA A 212 -7.58 22.05 -20.29
C ALA A 212 -8.57 20.91 -19.97
N SER A 213 -8.41 19.70 -20.52
CA SER A 213 -9.30 18.58 -20.18
C SER A 213 -9.32 18.27 -18.67
N LEU A 214 -8.14 18.17 -18.04
CA LEU A 214 -8.05 17.94 -16.59
C LEU A 214 -8.62 19.12 -15.79
N TYR A 215 -8.33 20.36 -16.19
CA TYR A 215 -8.86 21.55 -15.53
C TYR A 215 -10.40 21.54 -15.50
N LYS A 216 -11.03 21.19 -16.62
CA LYS A 216 -12.50 21.06 -16.71
C LYS A 216 -13.03 19.93 -15.83
N ALA A 217 -12.38 18.77 -15.84
CA ALA A 217 -12.75 17.63 -15.01
C ALA A 217 -12.70 17.96 -13.50
N LEU A 218 -11.77 18.83 -13.08
CA LEU A 218 -11.61 19.22 -11.67
C LEU A 218 -12.50 20.41 -11.23
N GLY A 219 -13.21 21.05 -12.16
CA GLY A 219 -13.99 22.27 -11.90
C GLY A 219 -15.03 22.09 -10.78
N GLY A 220 -15.83 21.03 -10.88
CA GLY A 220 -16.89 20.72 -9.91
C GLY A 220 -16.37 20.49 -8.49
N PHE A 221 -15.21 19.86 -8.33
CA PHE A 221 -14.60 19.65 -7.00
C PHE A 221 -14.20 20.98 -6.35
N ALA A 222 -13.57 21.86 -7.14
CA ALA A 222 -13.12 23.17 -6.66
C ALA A 222 -14.28 24.09 -6.27
N THR A 223 -15.35 24.14 -7.06
CA THR A 223 -16.50 25.03 -6.83
C THR A 223 -17.46 24.53 -5.76
N ASN A 224 -17.49 23.21 -5.49
CA ASN A 224 -18.29 22.61 -4.43
C ASN A 224 -17.52 22.41 -3.11
N GLY A 225 -16.26 22.87 -3.03
CA GLY A 225 -15.45 22.81 -1.81
C GLY A 225 -15.04 21.39 -1.41
N VAL A 226 -14.86 20.49 -2.39
CA VAL A 226 -14.43 19.11 -2.15
C VAL A 226 -12.90 19.06 -2.18
N ASN A 227 -12.30 18.58 -1.08
CA ASN A 227 -10.86 18.44 -0.99
C ASN A 227 -10.38 17.17 -1.72
N MET A 228 -9.41 17.32 -2.61
CA MET A 228 -8.77 16.21 -3.33
C MET A 228 -7.40 15.94 -2.71
N THR A 229 -7.21 14.71 -2.22
CA THR A 229 -6.03 14.33 -1.44
C THR A 229 -5.02 13.51 -2.24
N LYS A 230 -5.44 12.95 -3.38
CA LYS A 230 -4.57 12.26 -4.33
C LYS A 230 -5.08 12.49 -5.75
N LEU A 231 -4.16 12.68 -6.68
CA LEU A 231 -4.46 12.78 -8.11
C LEU A 231 -3.25 12.33 -8.91
N GLU A 232 -3.40 11.24 -9.67
CA GLU A 232 -2.31 10.65 -10.45
C GLU A 232 -2.76 10.30 -11.86
N SER A 233 -1.93 10.63 -12.85
CA SER A 233 -2.19 10.37 -14.26
C SER A 233 -1.51 9.09 -14.77
N TYR A 234 -2.25 8.30 -15.56
CA TYR A 234 -1.81 7.06 -16.19
C TYR A 234 -2.13 7.09 -17.68
N GLN A 235 -1.17 6.69 -18.52
CA GLN A 235 -1.39 6.53 -19.95
C GLN A 235 -1.92 5.13 -20.22
N ILE A 236 -3.05 5.02 -20.92
CA ILE A 236 -3.70 3.72 -21.18
C ILE A 236 -3.06 3.07 -22.40
N GLY A 237 -2.71 1.78 -22.30
CA GLY A 237 -2.28 0.96 -23.44
C GLY A 237 -1.01 1.44 -24.16
N GLY A 238 -0.16 2.24 -23.51
CA GLY A 238 1.05 2.81 -24.14
C GLY A 238 0.76 3.84 -25.25
N HIS A 239 -0.48 4.31 -25.37
CA HIS A 239 -0.89 5.29 -26.37
C HIS A 239 -1.31 6.62 -25.71
N PHE A 240 -0.81 7.74 -26.23
CA PHE A 240 -1.07 9.10 -25.70
C PHE A 240 -2.46 9.68 -26.04
N ILE A 241 -3.44 8.83 -26.37
CA ILE A 241 -4.75 9.26 -26.87
C ILE A 241 -5.71 9.59 -25.72
N ALA A 242 -5.68 8.77 -24.66
CA ALA A 242 -6.50 8.94 -23.46
C ALA A 242 -5.60 8.84 -22.21
N THR A 243 -5.94 9.62 -21.20
CA THR A 243 -5.25 9.59 -19.90
C THR A 243 -6.27 9.25 -18.83
N GLN A 244 -6.03 8.16 -18.11
CA GLN A 244 -6.78 7.79 -16.92
C GLN A 244 -6.20 8.52 -15.72
N PHE A 245 -7.07 8.94 -14.82
CA PHE A 245 -6.68 9.55 -13.55
C PHE A 245 -7.20 8.70 -12.41
N TYR A 246 -6.35 8.44 -11.42
CA TYR A 246 -6.72 7.91 -10.12
C TYR A 246 -6.82 9.07 -9.14
N ALA A 247 -7.93 9.18 -8.41
CA ALA A 247 -8.16 10.28 -7.49
C ALA A 247 -8.79 9.83 -6.17
N ASP A 248 -8.38 10.48 -5.09
CA ASP A 248 -9.02 10.41 -3.78
C ASP A 248 -9.57 11.77 -3.40
N VAL A 249 -10.83 11.79 -2.97
CA VAL A 249 -11.47 12.99 -2.41
C VAL A 249 -12.05 12.71 -1.04
N GLU A 250 -12.07 13.75 -0.20
CA GLU A 250 -12.75 13.71 1.10
C GLU A 250 -14.23 13.99 0.88
N GLY A 251 -15.09 13.03 1.26
CA GLY A 251 -16.54 13.13 1.12
C GLY A 251 -17.19 11.82 0.68
N HIS A 252 -18.49 11.70 0.96
CA HIS A 252 -19.31 10.57 0.56
C HIS A 252 -20.09 10.90 -0.73
N PRO A 253 -20.27 9.99 -1.71
CA PRO A 253 -20.94 10.32 -2.99
C PRO A 253 -22.41 10.76 -2.84
N GLN A 254 -23.02 10.47 -1.70
CA GLN A 254 -24.38 10.94 -1.35
C GLN A 254 -24.39 12.34 -0.70
N ASP A 255 -23.23 12.92 -0.39
CA ASP A 255 -23.13 14.30 0.06
C ASP A 255 -23.39 15.25 -1.11
N GLU A 256 -24.14 16.33 -0.87
CA GLU A 256 -24.57 17.24 -1.94
C GLU A 256 -23.38 17.81 -2.73
N SER A 257 -22.34 18.27 -2.04
CA SER A 257 -21.13 18.83 -2.66
C SER A 257 -20.44 17.83 -3.59
N LEU A 258 -20.24 16.59 -3.15
CA LEU A 258 -19.54 15.58 -3.95
C LEU A 258 -20.44 15.05 -5.09
N ARG A 259 -21.74 14.92 -4.85
CA ARG A 259 -22.71 14.56 -5.90
C ARG A 259 -22.70 15.58 -7.05
N LEU A 260 -22.71 16.89 -6.73
CA LEU A 260 -22.63 17.95 -7.73
C LEU A 260 -21.29 17.95 -8.47
N ALA A 261 -20.19 17.68 -7.76
CA ALA A 261 -18.87 17.55 -8.39
C ALA A 261 -18.81 16.36 -9.37
N PHE A 262 -19.38 15.20 -9.02
CA PHE A 262 -19.46 14.04 -9.92
C PHE A 262 -20.37 14.28 -11.13
N GLU A 263 -21.46 15.05 -10.96
CA GLU A 263 -22.34 15.43 -12.06
C GLU A 263 -21.58 16.27 -13.11
N GLU A 264 -20.79 17.24 -12.66
CA GLU A 264 -19.93 18.04 -13.55
C GLU A 264 -18.78 17.22 -14.15
N LEU A 265 -18.13 16.36 -13.36
CA LEU A 265 -17.06 15.47 -13.83
C LEU A 265 -17.57 14.61 -15.01
N SER A 266 -18.72 13.98 -14.84
CA SER A 266 -19.33 13.09 -15.84
C SER A 266 -19.63 13.78 -17.17
N PHE A 267 -19.77 15.11 -17.18
CA PHE A 267 -19.93 15.87 -18.42
C PHE A 267 -18.63 16.02 -19.22
N PHE A 268 -17.48 16.05 -18.53
CA PHE A 268 -16.16 16.29 -19.15
C PHE A 268 -15.31 15.03 -19.33
N THR A 269 -15.69 13.91 -18.71
CA THR A 269 -14.89 12.67 -18.68
C THR A 269 -15.68 11.48 -19.19
N HIS A 270 -14.98 10.36 -19.39
CA HIS A 270 -15.57 9.06 -19.69
C HIS A 270 -15.15 8.07 -18.59
N ASP A 271 -15.87 6.95 -18.48
CA ASP A 271 -15.49 5.80 -17.64
C ASP A 271 -15.17 6.18 -16.18
N VAL A 272 -16.02 7.03 -15.58
CA VAL A 272 -15.93 7.32 -14.14
C VAL A 272 -16.32 6.07 -13.36
N LYS A 273 -15.39 5.53 -12.59
CA LYS A 273 -15.60 4.34 -11.77
C LYS A 273 -15.19 4.60 -10.34
N ILE A 274 -16.14 4.47 -9.41
CA ILE A 274 -15.86 4.52 -7.98
C ILE A 274 -15.21 3.19 -7.59
N MET A 275 -14.00 3.28 -7.06
CA MET A 275 -13.20 2.14 -6.61
C MET A 275 -13.43 1.82 -5.14
N GLY A 276 -13.99 2.75 -4.36
CA GLY A 276 -14.36 2.52 -2.97
C GLY A 276 -14.81 3.80 -2.28
N VAL A 277 -15.65 3.63 -1.27
CA VAL A 277 -16.08 4.67 -0.34
C VAL A 277 -15.87 4.12 1.05
N TYR A 278 -14.88 4.64 1.78
CA TYR A 278 -14.39 4.03 3.02
C TYR A 278 -14.10 5.09 4.08
N GLU A 279 -14.01 4.67 5.33
CA GLU A 279 -13.65 5.57 6.42
C GLU A 279 -12.22 6.09 6.24
N ALA A 280 -12.05 7.40 6.43
CA ALA A 280 -10.74 8.03 6.42
C ALA A 280 -9.94 7.57 7.64
N ALA A 281 -8.71 7.09 7.42
CA ALA A 281 -7.86 6.69 8.53
C ALA A 281 -7.54 7.92 9.43
N PRO A 282 -7.45 7.76 10.76
CA PRO A 282 -7.13 8.85 11.68
C PRO A 282 -5.85 9.60 11.33
N GLU A 283 -4.88 8.92 10.73
CA GLU A 283 -3.58 9.42 10.31
C GLU A 283 -3.68 10.55 9.28
N ARG A 284 -4.76 10.61 8.48
CA ARG A 284 -5.00 11.71 7.54
C ARG A 284 -5.16 13.07 8.21
N LEU A 285 -5.57 13.09 9.48
CA LEU A 285 -5.75 14.33 10.26
C LEU A 285 -4.43 14.95 10.70
N TYR A 286 -3.40 14.10 10.77
CA TYR A 286 -2.08 14.44 11.25
C TYR A 286 -1.18 14.72 10.05
N GLY A 287 -1.53 15.73 9.25
CA GLY A 287 -0.73 16.15 8.10
C GLY A 287 0.76 16.24 8.48
N ASN A 288 1.56 15.33 7.94
CA ASN A 288 3.02 15.24 8.14
C ASN A 288 3.55 15.23 9.58
N GLY A 289 2.77 14.80 10.58
CA GLY A 289 3.28 14.70 11.94
C GLY A 289 2.46 13.74 12.78
N ALA A 290 2.92 12.50 12.88
CA ALA A 290 2.33 11.50 13.77
C ALA A 290 2.14 12.09 15.19
N PRO A 291 1.06 11.72 15.92
CA PRO A 291 0.91 12.11 17.29
C PRO A 291 2.08 11.53 18.11
N GLU A 292 2.90 12.40 18.68
CA GLU A 292 3.83 12.03 19.75
C GLU A 292 3.00 11.53 20.93
N ASN A 293 3.01 10.21 21.15
CA ASN A 293 2.66 9.60 22.43
C ASN A 293 3.93 8.98 23.03
#